data_AF-X1BLH8-F1
#
_entry.id   AF-X1BLH8-F1
#
_cell.length_a   1.000
_cell.length_b   1.000
_cell.length_c   1.000
_cell.angle_alpha   90.00
_cell.angle_beta   90.00
_cell.angle_gamma   90.00
#
_symmetry.space_group_name_H-M   'P 1'
#
loop_
_entity.id
_entity.type
_entity.pdbx_description
1 polymer ?
#
loop_
_entity_poly.entity_id
_entity_poly.type
_entity_poly.pdbx_seq_one_letter_code
_entity_poly.pdbx_strand_id
1 'polypeptide(L)'
;MLAGILVQFVLRCAFGLVAAMLVTSSRSVTSGFFRVHLWVVLGLNTLGALAIGSQRAAGTPVSTLWLVVAAAALSYVGSVVWLYERPGAGRAMLIVVGVLDLAAAVQLASPESAATLGVLVEVTFSGLILGFALGSMLLGHWYLNTPSMQLDPLRRLLICLVVVAIVRG
;
A
#
# COMPACT_ATOMS: atom_id res chain seq x y z
N MET A 1 -18.59 -11.88 -7.42
CA MET A 1 -17.65 -11.47 -8.47
C MET A 1 -17.12 -10.05 -8.26
N LEU A 2 -17.97 -9.01 -8.23
CA LEU A 2 -17.53 -7.60 -8.05
C LEU A 2 -16.72 -7.34 -6.77
N ALA A 3 -17.18 -7.80 -5.61
CA ALA A 3 -16.47 -7.51 -4.36
C ALA A 3 -15.12 -8.25 -4.21
N GLY A 4 -14.92 -9.40 -4.88
CA GLY A 4 -13.61 -10.04 -4.94
C GLY A 4 -12.58 -9.21 -5.73
N ILE A 5 -13.03 -8.63 -6.86
CA ILE A 5 -12.22 -7.69 -7.66
C ILE A 5 -11.91 -6.43 -6.85
N LEU A 6 -12.89 -5.91 -6.11
CA LEU A 6 -12.70 -4.75 -5.24
C LEU A 6 -11.64 -5.04 -4.17
N VAL A 7 -11.71 -6.16 -3.46
CA VAL A 7 -10.73 -6.49 -2.41
C VAL A 7 -9.33 -6.65 -3.01
N GLN A 8 -9.19 -7.33 -4.16
CA GLN A 8 -7.91 -7.41 -4.88
C GLN A 8 -7.36 -6.04 -5.24
N PHE A 9 -8.20 -5.16 -5.79
CA PHE A 9 -7.82 -3.79 -6.13
C PHE A 9 -7.35 -3.01 -4.90
N VAL A 10 -8.13 -3.05 -3.82
CA VAL A 10 -7.85 -2.33 -2.58
C VAL A 10 -6.54 -2.78 -1.94
N LEU A 11 -6.27 -4.09 -1.85
CA LEU A 11 -5.04 -4.63 -1.27
C LEU A 11 -3.81 -4.31 -2.11
N ARG A 12 -3.92 -4.46 -3.45
CA ARG A 12 -2.84 -4.07 -4.37
C ARG A 12 -2.56 -2.57 -4.31
N CYS A 13 -3.61 -1.75 -4.16
CA CYS A 13 -3.50 -0.29 -3.99
C CYS A 13 -2.81 0.07 -2.68
N ALA A 14 -3.22 -0.54 -1.57
CA ALA A 14 -2.64 -0.32 -0.24
C ALA A 14 -1.14 -0.68 -0.22
N PHE A 15 -0.80 -1.89 -0.67
CA PHE A 15 0.59 -2.34 -0.83
C PHE A 15 1.40 -1.36 -1.69
N GLY A 16 0.88 -1.00 -2.85
CA GLY A 16 1.56 -0.11 -3.78
C GLY A 16 1.79 1.28 -3.19
N LEU A 17 0.80 1.84 -2.49
CA LEU A 17 0.90 3.16 -1.87
C LEU A 17 1.98 3.15 -0.77
N VAL A 18 2.00 2.11 0.06
CA VAL A 18 3.04 1.91 1.08
C VAL A 18 4.43 1.76 0.45
N ALA A 19 4.54 1.03 -0.67
CA ALA A 19 5.79 0.95 -1.43
C ALA A 19 6.21 2.32 -1.97
N ALA A 20 5.28 3.13 -2.49
CA ALA A 20 5.54 4.50 -2.93
C ALA A 20 6.08 5.36 -1.78
N MET A 21 5.48 5.24 -0.59
CA MET A 21 5.96 5.92 0.61
C MET A 21 7.36 5.46 1.01
N LEU A 22 7.69 4.17 0.91
CA LEU A 22 9.02 3.66 1.24
C LEU A 22 10.13 4.19 0.31
N VAL A 23 9.82 4.36 -0.97
CA VAL A 23 10.69 4.98 -1.98
C VAL A 23 10.83 6.49 -1.73
N THR A 24 9.79 7.11 -1.19
CA THR A 24 9.79 8.53 -0.84
C THR A 24 10.76 8.78 0.32
N SER A 25 11.69 9.71 0.12
CA SER A 25 12.68 10.08 1.14
C SER A 25 12.01 10.83 2.29
N SER A 26 12.04 10.25 3.50
CA SER A 26 11.54 10.92 4.72
C SER A 26 12.39 12.11 5.16
N ARG A 27 13.53 12.35 4.50
CA ARG A 27 14.36 13.55 4.71
C ARG A 27 13.93 14.73 3.83
N SER A 28 13.25 14.44 2.72
CA SER A 28 12.85 15.45 1.73
C SER A 28 11.36 15.79 1.81
N VAL A 29 10.59 15.03 2.59
CA VAL A 29 9.14 15.17 2.76
C VAL A 29 8.81 15.17 4.24
N THR A 30 7.88 16.03 4.67
CA THR A 30 7.49 16.16 6.08
C THR A 30 6.85 14.89 6.62
N SER A 31 6.97 14.66 7.93
CA SER A 31 6.32 13.54 8.65
C SER A 31 4.79 13.51 8.44
N GLY A 32 4.18 14.69 8.24
CA GLY A 32 2.77 14.87 7.95
C GLY A 32 2.31 14.12 6.69
N PHE A 33 3.13 14.07 5.64
CA PHE A 33 2.83 13.29 4.44
C PHE A 33 2.63 11.81 4.80
N PHE A 34 3.60 11.22 5.49
CA PHE A 34 3.54 9.79 5.84
C PHE A 34 2.35 9.47 6.74
N ARG A 35 2.08 10.34 7.72
CA ARG A 35 0.95 10.19 8.63
C ARG A 35 -0.38 10.19 7.89
N VAL A 36 -0.63 11.18 7.03
CA VAL A 36 -1.89 11.30 6.29
C VAL A 36 -2.10 10.12 5.34
N HIS A 37 -1.05 9.67 4.66
CA HIS A 37 -1.16 8.56 3.72
C HIS A 37 -1.35 7.21 4.43
N LEU A 38 -0.83 7.04 5.65
CA LEU A 38 -1.16 5.89 6.50
C LEU A 38 -2.65 5.84 6.89
N TRP A 39 -3.33 6.99 6.96
CA TRP A 39 -4.79 7.01 7.20
C TRP A 39 -5.55 6.57 5.95
N VAL A 40 -5.03 6.87 4.75
CA VAL A 40 -5.57 6.34 3.49
C VAL A 40 -5.40 4.82 3.45
N VAL A 41 -4.22 4.30 3.80
CA VAL A 41 -3.96 2.85 3.86
C VAL A 41 -4.84 2.17 4.92
N LEU A 42 -5.04 2.79 6.09
CA LEU A 42 -6.00 2.36 7.10
C LEU A 42 -7.42 2.27 6.53
N GLY A 43 -7.87 3.30 5.81
CA GLY A 43 -9.19 3.33 5.17
C GLY A 43 -9.36 2.23 4.12
N LEU A 44 -8.35 2.03 3.27
CA LEU A 44 -8.30 0.94 2.29
C LEU A 44 -8.40 -0.42 2.97
N ASN A 45 -7.56 -0.70 3.97
CA ASN A 45 -7.58 -1.96 4.69
C ASN A 45 -8.88 -2.18 5.48
N THR A 46 -9.47 -1.12 6.05
CA THR A 46 -10.77 -1.21 6.71
C THR A 46 -11.87 -1.57 5.71
N LEU A 47 -11.90 -0.92 4.53
CA LEU A 47 -12.81 -1.26 3.45
C LEU A 47 -12.61 -2.70 2.96
N GLY A 48 -11.36 -3.13 2.81
CA GLY A 48 -11.00 -4.50 2.45
C GLY A 48 -11.53 -5.51 3.48
N ALA A 49 -11.34 -5.26 4.78
CA ALA A 49 -11.82 -6.12 5.85
C ALA A 49 -13.36 -6.21 5.87
N LEU A 50 -14.06 -5.09 5.68
CA LEU A 50 -15.52 -5.05 5.60
C LEU A 50 -16.05 -5.79 4.36
N ALA A 51 -15.40 -5.63 3.22
CA ALA A 51 -15.77 -6.33 1.98
C ALA A 51 -15.52 -7.84 2.07
N ILE A 52 -14.44 -8.28 2.72
CA ILE A 52 -14.22 -9.70 3.03
C ILE A 52 -15.28 -10.20 4.02
N GLY A 53 -15.60 -9.41 5.06
CA GLY A 53 -16.57 -9.74 6.09
C GLY A 53 -18.00 -9.92 5.55
N SER A 54 -18.44 -9.05 4.63
CA SER A 54 -19.76 -9.13 3.99
C SER A 54 -19.89 -10.34 3.05
N GLN A 55 -18.78 -10.93 2.65
CA GLN A 55 -18.71 -12.09 1.76
C GLN A 55 -18.31 -13.39 2.47
N ARG A 56 -18.39 -13.48 3.81
CA ARG A 56 -17.96 -14.68 4.57
C ARG A 56 -18.58 -16.00 4.13
N ALA A 57 -19.67 -15.99 3.35
CA ALA A 57 -20.24 -17.18 2.72
C ALA A 57 -19.45 -17.71 1.50
N ALA A 58 -18.47 -16.96 0.96
CA ALA A 58 -17.83 -17.19 -0.34
C ALA A 58 -16.45 -17.86 -0.30
N GLY A 59 -16.08 -18.51 0.81
CA GLY A 59 -14.86 -19.33 0.88
C GLY A 59 -13.53 -18.57 1.02
N THR A 60 -13.57 -17.28 1.36
CA THR A 60 -12.35 -16.49 1.64
C THR A 60 -11.63 -17.01 2.89
N PRO A 61 -10.31 -17.26 2.86
CA PRO A 61 -9.57 -17.72 4.02
C PRO A 61 -9.70 -16.73 5.20
N VAL A 62 -9.97 -17.27 6.39
CA VAL A 62 -10.05 -16.46 7.63
C VAL A 62 -8.72 -15.76 7.92
N SER A 63 -7.59 -16.37 7.51
CA SER A 63 -6.25 -15.77 7.60
C SER A 63 -6.15 -14.43 6.87
N THR A 64 -6.71 -14.33 5.66
CA THR A 64 -6.69 -13.10 4.86
C THR A 64 -7.38 -11.95 5.60
N LEU A 65 -8.52 -12.20 6.23
CA LEU A 65 -9.21 -11.18 7.02
C LEU A 65 -8.32 -10.66 8.16
N TRP A 66 -7.67 -11.55 8.89
CA TRP A 66 -6.80 -11.15 10.01
C TRP A 66 -5.56 -10.39 9.56
N LEU A 67 -4.99 -10.72 8.41
CA LEU A 67 -3.88 -9.95 7.84
C LEU A 67 -4.30 -8.52 7.50
N VAL A 68 -5.48 -8.35 6.90
CA VAL A 68 -6.01 -7.02 6.54
C VAL A 68 -6.37 -6.21 7.79
N VAL A 69 -6.97 -6.84 8.80
CA VAL A 69 -7.25 -6.20 10.10
C VAL A 69 -5.95 -5.80 10.82
N ALA A 70 -4.93 -6.65 10.79
CA ALA A 70 -3.62 -6.33 11.35
C ALA A 70 -2.95 -5.17 10.59
N ALA A 71 -3.02 -5.16 9.26
CA ALA A 71 -2.50 -4.07 8.43
C ALA A 71 -3.22 -2.74 8.72
N ALA A 72 -4.53 -2.76 8.91
CA ALA A 72 -5.31 -1.59 9.34
C ALA A 72 -4.83 -1.08 10.72
N ALA A 73 -4.77 -1.95 11.73
CA ALA A 73 -4.33 -1.59 13.07
C ALA A 73 -2.90 -1.03 13.08
N LEU A 74 -1.97 -1.68 12.36
CA LEU A 74 -0.59 -1.23 12.23
C LEU A 74 -0.45 0.05 11.40
N SER A 75 -1.37 0.32 10.47
CA SER A 75 -1.41 1.61 9.76
C SER A 75 -1.74 2.75 10.71
N TYR A 76 -2.68 2.54 11.64
CA TYR A 76 -2.97 3.52 12.69
C TYR A 76 -1.75 3.73 13.61
N VAL A 77 -1.16 2.63 14.12
CA VAL A 77 0.06 2.71 14.96
C VAL A 77 1.20 3.41 14.24
N GLY A 78 1.43 3.06 12.97
CA GLY A 78 2.42 3.72 12.12
C GLY A 78 2.17 5.22 12.00
N SER A 79 0.90 5.64 11.89
CA SER A 79 0.55 7.06 11.81
C SER A 79 0.91 7.81 13.11
N VAL A 80 0.76 7.16 14.27
CA VAL A 80 1.19 7.68 15.58
C VAL A 80 2.71 7.71 15.68
N VAL A 81 3.42 6.71 15.17
CA VAL A 81 4.91 6.71 15.14
C VAL A 81 5.45 7.89 14.33
N TRP A 82 4.82 8.21 13.19
CA TRP A 82 5.16 9.38 12.39
C TRP A 82 4.76 10.71 13.05
N LEU A 83 3.72 10.73 13.90
CA LEU A 83 3.38 11.88 14.73
C LEU A 83 4.49 12.22 15.73
N TYR A 84 5.16 11.21 16.29
CA TYR A 84 6.32 11.39 17.16
C TYR A 84 7.65 11.57 16.41
N GLU A 85 7.60 11.80 15.09
CA GLU A 85 8.77 12.05 14.25
C GLU A 85 9.90 11.01 14.39
N ARG A 86 9.53 9.73 14.52
CA ARG A 86 10.49 8.61 14.56
C ARG A 86 10.58 7.94 13.17
N PRO A 87 11.38 8.46 12.21
CA PRO A 87 11.37 7.99 10.83
C PRO A 87 11.86 6.54 10.67
N GLY A 88 12.81 6.09 11.50
CA GLY A 88 13.28 4.69 11.47
C GLY A 88 12.18 3.69 11.80
N ALA A 89 11.50 3.90 12.92
CA ALA A 89 10.36 3.07 13.32
C ALA A 89 9.18 3.22 12.34
N GLY A 90 8.93 4.43 11.84
CA GLY A 90 7.89 4.68 10.85
C GLY A 90 8.11 3.93 9.54
N ARG A 91 9.36 3.85 9.05
CA ARG A 91 9.72 3.05 7.89
C ARG A 91 9.58 1.55 8.15
N ALA A 92 9.96 1.07 9.34
CA ALA A 92 9.75 -0.33 9.72
C ALA A 92 8.25 -0.70 9.71
N MET A 93 7.39 0.18 10.24
CA MET A 93 5.93 -0.02 10.19
C MET A 93 5.40 -0.07 8.75
N LEU A 94 5.88 0.81 7.86
CA LEU A 94 5.52 0.75 6.44
C LEU A 94 5.93 -0.58 5.80
N ILE A 95 7.12 -1.10 6.07
CA ILE A 95 7.54 -2.41 5.55
C ILE A 95 6.60 -3.51 6.04
N VAL A 96 6.28 -3.54 7.34
CA VAL A 96 5.39 -4.55 7.90
C VAL A 96 3.99 -4.46 7.28
N VAL A 97 3.40 -3.27 7.18
CA VAL A 97 2.08 -3.08 6.55
C VAL A 97 2.11 -3.52 5.09
N GLY A 98 3.13 -3.13 4.32
CA GLY A 98 3.26 -3.52 2.92
C GLY A 98 3.40 -5.04 2.74
N VAL A 99 4.13 -5.73 3.62
CA VAL A 99 4.23 -7.19 3.60
C VAL A 99 2.89 -7.85 3.90
N LEU A 100 2.13 -7.34 4.88
CA LEU A 100 0.80 -7.86 5.20
C LEU A 100 -0.19 -7.68 4.03
N ASP A 101 -0.21 -6.49 3.42
CA ASP A 101 -1.07 -6.19 2.28
C ASP A 101 -0.74 -7.07 1.07
N LEU A 102 0.56 -7.27 0.78
CA LEU A 102 1.01 -8.15 -0.29
C LEU A 102 0.65 -9.61 0.00
N ALA A 103 0.89 -10.09 1.22
CA ALA A 103 0.56 -11.46 1.61
C ALA A 103 -0.95 -11.73 1.55
N ALA A 104 -1.78 -10.75 1.93
CA ALA A 104 -3.23 -10.83 1.81
C ALA A 104 -3.67 -10.86 0.33
N ALA A 105 -3.08 -10.01 -0.52
CA ALA A 105 -3.39 -9.96 -1.95
C ALA A 105 -3.02 -11.27 -2.67
N VAL A 106 -1.86 -11.84 -2.35
CA VAL A 106 -1.39 -13.11 -2.93
C VAL A 106 -2.26 -14.28 -2.48
N GLN A 107 -2.60 -14.39 -1.20
CA GLN A 107 -3.51 -15.44 -0.71
C GLN A 107 -4.89 -15.36 -1.35
N LEU A 108 -5.38 -14.15 -1.60
CA LEU A 108 -6.67 -13.97 -2.26
C LEU A 108 -6.60 -14.27 -3.78
N ALA A 109 -5.42 -14.12 -4.40
CA ALA A 109 -5.23 -14.38 -5.83
C ALA A 109 -4.96 -15.87 -6.13
N SER A 110 -4.37 -16.58 -5.17
CA SER A 110 -4.10 -18.01 -5.22
C SER A 110 -4.68 -18.70 -3.98
N PRO A 111 -5.98 -19.08 -4.00
CA PRO A 111 -6.59 -19.79 -2.88
C PRO A 111 -6.04 -21.22 -2.70
N GLU A 112 -5.38 -21.78 -3.73
CA GLU A 112 -4.61 -23.02 -3.59
C GLU A 112 -3.30 -22.74 -2.83
N SER A 113 -2.94 -23.63 -1.89
CA SER A 113 -1.86 -23.44 -0.90
C SER A 113 -0.44 -23.26 -1.47
N ALA A 114 -0.27 -23.33 -2.79
CA ALA A 114 0.99 -23.06 -3.48
C ALA A 114 0.88 -21.80 -4.33
N ALA A 115 1.20 -20.64 -3.75
CA ALA A 115 1.36 -19.41 -4.52
C ALA A 115 2.44 -19.62 -5.58
N THR A 116 2.08 -19.55 -6.86
CA THR A 116 3.04 -19.62 -7.95
C THR A 116 3.86 -18.32 -8.01
N LEU A 117 5.12 -18.42 -8.44
CA LEU A 117 5.94 -17.23 -8.69
C LEU A 117 5.26 -16.24 -9.66
N GLY A 118 4.48 -16.75 -10.62
CA GLY A 118 3.70 -15.94 -11.54
C GLY A 118 2.66 -15.06 -10.84
N VAL A 119 1.91 -15.60 -9.87
CA VAL A 119 0.93 -14.82 -9.10
C VAL A 119 1.61 -13.76 -8.26
N LEU A 120 2.73 -14.09 -7.60
CA LEU A 120 3.48 -13.12 -6.81
C LEU A 120 3.94 -11.94 -7.67
N VAL A 121 4.56 -12.23 -8.83
CA VAL A 121 5.01 -11.21 -9.78
C VAL A 121 3.82 -10.37 -10.28
N GLU A 122 2.72 -11.01 -10.68
CA GLU A 122 1.53 -10.33 -11.21
C GLU A 122 0.91 -9.37 -10.18
N VAL A 123 0.75 -9.82 -8.94
CA VAL A 123 0.22 -9.03 -7.82
C VAL A 123 1.18 -7.89 -7.45
N THR A 124 2.48 -8.17 -7.35
CA THR A 124 3.49 -7.17 -7.00
C THR A 124 3.55 -6.06 -8.05
N PHE A 125 3.71 -6.38 -9.34
CA PHE A 125 3.84 -5.36 -10.39
C PHE A 125 2.54 -4.58 -10.59
N SER A 126 1.36 -5.22 -10.53
CA SER A 126 0.09 -4.50 -10.63
C SER A 126 -0.12 -3.54 -9.44
N GLY A 127 0.21 -3.97 -8.23
CA GLY A 127 0.17 -3.12 -7.04
C GLY A 127 1.15 -1.96 -7.12
N LEU A 128 2.40 -2.21 -7.52
CA LEU A 128 3.41 -1.16 -7.67
C LEU A 128 2.99 -0.09 -8.69
N ILE A 129 2.41 -0.46 -9.84
CA ILE A 129 1.91 0.52 -10.81
C ILE A 129 0.82 1.39 -10.20
N LEU A 130 -0.20 0.76 -9.60
CA LEU A 130 -1.33 1.47 -9.01
C LEU A 130 -0.87 2.42 -7.89
N GLY A 131 0.01 1.91 -7.04
CA GLY A 131 0.57 2.63 -5.91
C GLY A 131 1.52 3.75 -6.27
N PHE A 132 2.42 3.56 -7.23
CA PHE A 132 3.32 4.62 -7.69
C PHE A 132 2.57 5.70 -8.47
N ALA A 133 1.56 5.32 -9.26
CA ALA A 133 0.68 6.30 -9.91
C ALA A 133 -0.05 7.14 -8.85
N LEU A 134 -0.75 6.51 -7.90
CA LEU A 134 -1.45 7.20 -6.81
C LEU A 134 -0.48 8.01 -5.95
N GLY A 135 0.64 7.44 -5.55
CA GLY A 135 1.67 8.08 -4.72
C GLY A 135 2.28 9.30 -5.41
N SER A 136 2.54 9.24 -6.72
CA SER A 136 3.02 10.38 -7.49
C SER A 136 1.99 11.52 -7.56
N MET A 137 0.72 11.20 -7.78
CA MET A 137 -0.37 12.17 -7.78
C MET A 137 -0.53 12.86 -6.41
N LEU A 138 -0.54 12.07 -5.34
CA LEU A 138 -0.71 12.59 -3.98
C LEU A 138 0.51 13.43 -3.54
N LEU A 139 1.72 12.99 -3.90
CA LEU A 139 2.94 13.76 -3.64
C LEU A 139 2.96 15.07 -4.46
N GLY A 140 2.47 15.05 -5.69
CA GLY A 140 2.30 16.25 -6.51
C GLY A 140 1.34 17.26 -5.85
N HIS A 141 0.20 16.80 -5.33
CA HIS A 141 -0.72 17.66 -4.58
C HIS A 141 -0.09 18.20 -3.29
N TRP A 142 0.69 17.38 -2.57
CA TRP A 142 1.41 17.83 -1.38
C TRP A 142 2.43 18.93 -1.70
N TYR A 143 3.16 18.79 -2.82
CA TYR A 143 4.11 19.81 -3.29
C TYR A 143 3.44 21.16 -3.56
N LEU A 144 2.26 21.17 -4.19
CA LEU A 144 1.50 22.40 -4.45
C LEU A 144 1.12 23.14 -3.16
N ASN A 145 0.89 22.39 -2.07
CA ASN A 145 0.53 22.95 -0.76
C ASN A 145 1.76 23.26 0.11
N THR A 146 2.97 22.88 -0.31
CA THR A 146 4.21 23.13 0.44
C THR A 146 5.34 23.49 -0.54
N PRO A 147 5.34 24.74 -1.06
CA PRO A 147 6.19 25.12 -2.19
C PRO A 147 7.70 25.14 -1.92
N SER A 148 8.13 25.04 -0.65
CA SER A 148 9.54 24.94 -0.27
C SER A 148 10.11 23.50 -0.36
N MET A 149 9.31 22.52 -0.76
CA MET A 149 9.71 21.12 -0.79
C MET A 149 10.57 20.79 -2.03
N GLN A 150 11.48 19.82 -1.91
CA GLN A 150 12.31 19.37 -3.03
C GLN A 150 11.47 18.57 -4.06
N LEU A 151 11.74 18.76 -5.36
CA LEU A 151 11.10 18.01 -6.45
C LEU A 151 11.66 16.58 -6.64
N ASP A 152 12.83 16.29 -6.05
CA ASP A 152 13.52 15.01 -6.23
C ASP A 152 12.68 13.78 -5.86
N PRO A 153 11.90 13.75 -4.76
CA PRO A 153 11.09 12.58 -4.42
C PRO A 153 10.00 12.30 -5.46
N LEU A 154 9.41 13.35 -6.06
CA LEU A 154 8.40 13.21 -7.12
C LEU A 154 9.03 12.63 -8.39
N ARG A 155 10.19 13.16 -8.80
CA ARG A 155 10.92 12.64 -9.95
C ARG A 155 11.29 11.16 -9.77
N ARG A 156 11.73 10.77 -8.57
CA ARG A 156 12.06 9.36 -8.26
C ARG A 156 10.85 8.45 -8.40
N LEU A 157 9.70 8.85 -7.85
CA LEU A 157 8.47 8.06 -7.99
C LEU A 157 8.01 7.91 -9.44
N LEU A 158 8.11 8.97 -10.24
CA LEU A 158 7.77 8.92 -11.67
C LEU A 158 8.71 7.97 -12.44
N ILE A 159 10.01 8.01 -12.16
CA ILE A 159 10.98 7.07 -12.77
C ILE A 159 10.64 5.64 -12.36
N CYS A 160 10.37 5.39 -11.07
CA CYS A 160 9.96 4.08 -10.60
C CYS A 160 8.68 3.58 -11.27
N LEU A 161 7.68 4.45 -11.45
CA LEU A 161 6.44 4.13 -12.18
C LEU A 161 6.72 3.71 -13.62
N VAL A 162 7.52 4.47 -14.36
CA VAL A 162 7.87 4.15 -15.75
C VAL A 162 8.63 2.83 -15.84
N VAL A 163 9.61 2.60 -14.95
CA VAL A 163 10.37 1.34 -14.91
C VAL A 163 9.45 0.14 -14.65
N VAL A 164 8.58 0.24 -13.64
CA VAL A 164 7.64 -0.86 -13.31
C VAL A 164 6.65 -1.09 -14.46
N ALA A 165 6.19 -0.04 -15.14
CA ALA A 165 5.31 -0.17 -16.30
C ALA A 165 5.99 -0.88 -17.48
N ILE A 166 7.26 -0.55 -17.76
CA ILE A 166 8.05 -1.21 -18.82
C ILE A 166 8.32 -2.68 -18.48
N VAL A 167 8.66 -2.99 -17.23
CA VAL A 167 8.96 -4.39 -16.83
C VAL A 167 7.71 -5.27 -16.84
N ARG A 168 6.53 -4.69 -16.63
CA ARG A 168 5.26 -5.42 -16.67
C ARG A 168 4.73 -5.62 -18.09
N GLY A 169 4.91 -4.63 -18.97
CA GLY A 169 4.39 -4.61 -20.35
C GLY A 169 5.14 -5.56 -21.28
#